data_AF-A0A351JLI1-F1
#
_entry.id   AF-A0A351JLI1-F1
#
_cell.length_a   1.000
_cell.length_b   1.000
_cell.length_c   1.000
_cell.angle_alpha   90.00
_cell.angle_beta   90.00
_cell.angle_gamma   90.00
#
_symmetry.space_group_name_H-M   'P 1'
#
loop_
_entity.id
_entity.type
_entity.pdbx_description
1 polymer ?
#
loop_
_entity_poly.entity_id
_entity_poly.type
_entity_poly.pdbx_seq_one_letter_code
_entity_poly.pdbx_strand_id
1 'polypeptide(L)'
;MSTVRLGKPRDSVQAIFPDGRAFEGPTGTTIETFAQAAYPDATVPAMGALVDGAMRELGTPLARDAEIRPIFLTDSDGIRIYTRSLSFLLAASVHALHPEARLIIDHSVPFGGYYCRVARRPPFTAGELARIEDHMRKRVRENAPIAREELSLDLAQTVFRSQGLPNKAELLAQGGVREGVPMYRLGQFQDYLFGPMVPAAGLLQQFALSPYPRGFILRFPRRERPTELAPAEDYAALLQVFEEYGHWLELLGVYDAYTVNEAARTGRMTELILVSEALHSQRISQIAEMIVNRPAPPQIVLIAGPSSSGKSTFTKRLAIQLLAHGLRPYPVSLDDYFLPRAELVRRGLTDFDDISAVEVSLFQRHVEQLFSGNPVRLPRYDFTTGRREEGAELQLKGDALLLVEGLHCLNPILLPEVLPAQAFKIYVSALTQLNLDDHVRLSTTDPRLIRRIVRDAAFRGYSAEDTLRLWGNVRRGEKRFIFPYQGEADVMFNGALVYEWGVLRPRVEPLLRQVRHPRLRLEAERLLAEVRWFAPYPGEEVPATSVLREFVGGGILAAYYPSPFERATWRREA
;
A
#
# COMPACT_ATOMS: atom_id res chain seq x y z
N MET A 1 -31.19 20.73 41.25
CA MET A 1 -31.13 19.27 41.51
C MET A 1 -31.87 18.57 40.38
N SER A 2 -31.21 17.68 39.63
CA SER A 2 -31.86 16.86 38.61
C SER A 2 -32.84 15.90 39.28
N THR A 3 -34.11 15.90 38.88
CA THR A 3 -35.12 14.97 39.43
C THR A 3 -35.16 13.70 38.58
N VAL A 4 -34.92 12.55 39.21
CA VAL A 4 -34.99 11.22 38.57
C VAL A 4 -36.33 10.57 38.96
N ARG A 5 -37.01 9.95 38.01
CA ARG A 5 -38.32 9.28 38.20
C ARG A 5 -38.30 7.89 37.58
N LEU A 6 -39.16 6.99 38.07
CA LEU A 6 -39.38 5.69 37.47
C LEU A 6 -39.95 5.86 36.05
N GLY A 7 -39.23 5.37 35.03
CA GLY A 7 -39.63 5.42 33.63
C GLY A 7 -40.17 4.09 33.12
N LYS A 8 -40.97 4.11 32.05
CA LYS A 8 -41.31 2.91 31.26
C LYS A 8 -40.23 2.69 30.20
N PRO A 9 -39.89 1.43 29.85
CA PRO A 9 -39.04 1.16 28.69
C PRO A 9 -39.60 1.83 27.43
N ARG A 10 -38.70 2.40 26.62
CA ARG A 10 -39.06 2.93 25.29
C ARG A 10 -38.95 1.80 24.29
N ASP A 11 -39.90 1.75 23.35
CA ASP A 11 -39.88 0.82 22.22
C ASP A 11 -39.24 1.46 20.97
N SER A 12 -38.75 2.70 21.10
CA SER A 12 -38.11 3.48 20.05
C SER A 12 -36.66 3.81 20.39
N VAL A 13 -35.89 4.08 19.33
CA VAL A 13 -34.50 4.53 19.40
C VAL A 13 -34.30 5.77 18.53
N GLN A 14 -33.38 6.64 18.96
CA GLN A 14 -33.01 7.86 18.24
C GLN A 14 -31.63 7.74 17.59
N ALA A 15 -31.56 8.06 16.30
CA ALA A 15 -30.35 8.23 15.54
C ALA A 15 -30.01 9.73 15.43
N ILE A 16 -28.88 10.14 15.99
CA ILE A 16 -28.42 11.53 16.00
C ILE A 16 -27.32 11.69 14.96
N PHE A 17 -27.47 12.65 14.04
CA PHE A 17 -26.53 12.88 12.95
C PHE A 17 -25.60 14.08 13.24
N PRO A 18 -24.48 14.22 12.50
CA PRO A 18 -23.48 15.25 12.79
C PRO A 18 -23.97 16.70 12.64
N ASP A 19 -25.08 16.90 11.94
CA ASP A 19 -25.74 18.20 11.78
C ASP A 19 -26.73 18.52 12.92
N GLY A 20 -26.81 17.66 13.93
CA GLY A 20 -27.68 17.80 15.09
C GLY A 20 -29.11 17.31 14.86
N ARG A 21 -29.47 16.85 13.65
CA ARG A 21 -30.79 16.25 13.41
C ARG A 21 -30.88 14.90 14.14
N ALA A 22 -32.03 14.67 14.76
CA ALA A 22 -32.37 13.40 15.39
C ALA A 22 -33.57 12.77 14.68
N PHE A 23 -33.47 11.50 14.36
CA PHE A 23 -34.54 10.71 13.76
C PHE A 23 -34.93 9.59 14.72
N GLU A 24 -36.23 9.37 14.90
CA GLU A 24 -36.76 8.35 15.80
C GLU A 24 -37.43 7.22 15.00
N GLY A 25 -37.16 5.98 15.39
CA GLY A 25 -37.75 4.79 14.79
C GLY A 25 -37.92 3.68 15.82
N PRO A 26 -38.68 2.62 15.50
CA PRO A 26 -38.78 1.45 16.37
C PRO A 26 -37.42 0.85 16.71
N THR A 27 -37.28 0.28 17.90
CA THR A 27 -36.09 -0.49 18.28
C THR A 27 -35.87 -1.62 17.28
N GLY A 28 -34.64 -1.77 16.79
CA GLY A 28 -34.30 -2.72 15.74
C GLY A 28 -34.31 -2.12 14.32
N THR A 29 -34.73 -0.86 14.14
CA THR A 29 -34.57 -0.15 12.86
C THR A 29 -33.08 -0.11 12.48
N THR A 30 -32.76 -0.40 11.22
CA THR A 30 -31.39 -0.50 10.74
C THR A 30 -30.75 0.88 10.55
N ILE A 31 -29.41 0.91 10.63
CA ILE A 31 -28.63 2.11 10.30
C ILE A 31 -28.96 2.61 8.89
N GLU A 32 -29.15 1.69 7.93
CA GLU A 32 -29.54 2.00 6.56
C GLU A 32 -30.80 2.86 6.50
N THR A 33 -31.87 2.45 7.20
CA THR A 33 -33.15 3.17 7.21
C THR A 33 -33.01 4.56 7.80
N PHE A 34 -32.26 4.71 8.90
CA PHE A 34 -31.98 6.03 9.47
C PHE A 34 -31.14 6.90 8.54
N ALA A 35 -30.13 6.35 7.88
CA ALA A 35 -29.29 7.08 6.93
C ALA A 35 -30.08 7.55 5.71
N GLN A 36 -30.99 6.72 5.18
CA GLN A 36 -31.90 7.10 4.10
C GLN A 36 -32.86 8.22 4.51
N ALA A 37 -33.41 8.17 5.74
CA ALA A 37 -34.26 9.24 6.26
C ALA A 37 -33.50 10.56 6.45
N ALA A 38 -32.23 10.50 6.88
CA ALA A 38 -31.40 11.69 7.07
C ALA A 38 -30.86 12.28 5.76
N TYR A 39 -30.64 11.45 4.74
CA TYR A 39 -30.06 11.86 3.45
C TYR A 39 -30.88 11.28 2.26
N PRO A 40 -32.15 11.68 2.10
CA PRO A 40 -33.04 11.12 1.08
C PRO A 40 -32.58 11.39 -0.36
N ASP A 41 -31.89 12.51 -0.58
CA ASP A 41 -31.42 12.97 -1.90
C ASP A 41 -29.91 12.72 -2.12
N ALA A 42 -29.31 11.79 -1.36
CA ALA A 42 -27.89 11.51 -1.47
C ALA A 42 -27.53 10.96 -2.86
N THR A 43 -26.76 11.74 -3.63
CA THR A 43 -26.24 11.31 -4.94
C THR A 43 -25.16 10.25 -4.82
N VAL A 44 -24.50 10.18 -3.66
CA VAL A 44 -23.51 9.16 -3.32
C VAL A 44 -24.08 8.29 -2.21
N PRO A 45 -24.19 6.96 -2.42
CA PRO A 45 -24.73 6.08 -1.41
C PRO A 45 -23.79 5.94 -0.19
N ALA A 46 -24.40 5.84 1.00
CA ALA A 46 -23.71 5.37 2.19
C ALA A 46 -23.30 3.90 1.99
N MET A 47 -22.13 3.54 2.49
CA MET A 47 -21.57 2.19 2.45
C MET A 47 -21.51 1.54 3.85
N GLY A 48 -21.45 2.38 4.89
CA GLY A 48 -21.39 1.99 6.31
C GLY A 48 -21.65 3.20 7.19
N ALA A 49 -21.46 3.06 8.50
CA ALA A 49 -21.50 4.19 9.42
C ALA A 49 -20.55 4.00 10.61
N LEU A 50 -20.18 5.11 11.24
CA LEU A 50 -19.70 5.08 12.62
C LEU A 50 -20.90 5.26 13.55
N VAL A 51 -21.09 4.31 14.46
CA VAL A 51 -22.10 4.35 15.51
C VAL A 51 -21.38 4.47 16.85
N ASP A 52 -21.61 5.56 17.58
CA ASP A 52 -20.88 5.91 18.81
C ASP A 52 -19.35 5.83 18.61
N GLY A 53 -18.87 6.22 17.42
CA GLY A 53 -17.46 6.19 17.03
C GLY A 53 -16.93 4.83 16.54
N ALA A 54 -17.73 3.76 16.55
CA ALA A 54 -17.34 2.43 16.08
C ALA A 54 -17.88 2.11 14.66
N MET A 55 -17.05 1.52 13.81
CA MET A 55 -17.44 1.08 12.46
C MET A 55 -18.54 0.01 12.52
N ARG A 56 -19.63 0.24 11.79
CA ARG A 56 -20.79 -0.67 11.66
C ARG A 56 -21.31 -0.72 10.23
N GLU A 57 -21.84 -1.88 9.86
CA GLU A 57 -22.50 -2.11 8.57
C GLU A 57 -23.90 -1.52 8.56
N LEU A 58 -24.38 -1.08 7.40
CA LEU A 58 -25.70 -0.44 7.27
C LEU A 58 -26.86 -1.35 7.70
N GLY A 59 -26.72 -2.68 7.53
CA GLY A 59 -27.73 -3.64 7.97
C GLY A 59 -27.82 -3.83 9.48
N THR A 60 -26.96 -3.20 10.29
CA THR A 60 -26.97 -3.37 11.75
C THR A 60 -28.22 -2.72 12.35
N PRO A 61 -29.02 -3.46 13.15
CA PRO A 61 -30.15 -2.89 13.89
C PRO A 61 -29.68 -2.03 15.07
N LEU A 62 -30.32 -0.88 15.29
CA LEU A 62 -30.08 -0.07 16.49
C LEU A 62 -30.94 -0.54 17.66
N ALA A 63 -30.27 -0.89 18.76
CA ALA A 63 -30.91 -1.33 20.01
C ALA A 63 -31.03 -0.20 21.06
N ARG A 64 -30.42 0.95 20.83
CA ARG A 64 -30.41 2.12 21.72
C ARG A 64 -30.18 3.39 20.92
N ASP A 65 -30.47 4.54 21.53
CA ASP A 65 -30.12 5.85 21.00
C ASP A 65 -28.60 5.90 20.72
N ALA A 66 -28.21 6.44 19.56
CA ALA A 66 -26.82 6.46 19.13
C ALA A 66 -26.50 7.64 18.21
N GLU A 67 -25.24 8.08 18.25
CA GLU A 67 -24.70 9.01 17.25
C GLU A 67 -24.29 8.23 16.00
N ILE A 68 -24.79 8.64 14.83
CA ILE A 68 -24.52 8.02 13.54
C ILE A 68 -23.81 9.01 12.62
N ARG A 69 -22.60 8.65 12.20
CA ARG A 69 -21.91 9.31 11.09
C ARG A 69 -21.88 8.39 9.87
N PRO A 70 -22.65 8.66 8.81
CA PRO A 70 -22.55 7.90 7.57
C PRO A 70 -21.15 7.93 6.98
N ILE A 71 -20.79 6.84 6.31
CA ILE A 71 -19.57 6.71 5.52
C ILE A 71 -20.01 6.52 4.09
N PHE A 72 -19.70 7.47 3.22
CA PHE A 72 -20.09 7.48 1.82
C PHE A 72 -19.01 6.83 0.94
N LEU A 73 -19.37 6.45 -0.29
CA LEU A 73 -18.40 5.86 -1.24
C LEU A 73 -17.17 6.76 -1.51
N THR A 74 -17.33 8.08 -1.36
CA THR A 74 -16.25 9.07 -1.48
C THR A 74 -15.25 9.04 -0.32
N ASP A 75 -15.60 8.42 0.81
CA ASP A 75 -14.71 8.24 1.96
C ASP A 75 -13.73 7.07 1.73
N SER A 76 -12.58 7.11 2.41
CA SER A 76 -11.58 6.04 2.34
C SER A 76 -12.12 4.68 2.77
N ASP A 77 -12.95 4.63 3.81
CA ASP A 77 -13.57 3.40 4.28
C ASP A 77 -14.73 2.98 3.38
N GLY A 78 -15.47 3.93 2.82
CA GLY A 78 -16.59 3.65 1.92
C GLY A 78 -16.15 2.94 0.65
N ILE A 79 -15.09 3.42 -0.02
CA ILE A 79 -14.57 2.72 -1.20
C ILE A 79 -14.01 1.33 -0.85
N ARG A 80 -13.42 1.14 0.35
CA ARG A 80 -12.96 -0.18 0.81
C ARG A 80 -14.13 -1.15 1.03
N ILE A 81 -15.23 -0.69 1.62
CA ILE A 81 -16.46 -1.48 1.78
C ILE A 81 -17.05 -1.84 0.42
N TYR A 82 -17.12 -0.86 -0.49
CA TYR A 82 -17.61 -1.04 -1.84
C TYR A 82 -16.81 -2.11 -2.60
N THR A 83 -15.49 -1.97 -2.68
CA THR A 83 -14.66 -2.88 -3.47
C THR A 83 -14.55 -4.27 -2.86
N ARG A 84 -14.61 -4.40 -1.53
CA ARG A 84 -14.73 -5.69 -0.84
C ARG A 84 -16.03 -6.40 -1.22
N SER A 85 -17.14 -5.69 -1.13
CA SER A 85 -18.46 -6.23 -1.47
C SER A 85 -18.57 -6.59 -2.94
N LEU A 86 -17.96 -5.80 -3.83
CA LEU A 86 -17.87 -6.10 -5.26
C LEU A 86 -17.00 -7.32 -5.55
N SER A 87 -15.90 -7.50 -4.81
CA SER A 87 -15.06 -8.69 -4.87
C SER A 87 -15.82 -9.94 -4.45
N PHE A 88 -16.63 -9.84 -3.38
CA PHE A 88 -17.53 -10.92 -2.96
C PHE A 88 -18.60 -11.23 -4.01
N LEU A 89 -19.22 -10.21 -4.62
CA LEU A 89 -20.19 -10.39 -5.70
C LEU A 89 -19.57 -11.08 -6.93
N LEU A 90 -18.33 -10.73 -7.28
CA LEU A 90 -17.58 -11.39 -8.34
C LEU A 90 -17.33 -12.86 -7.99
N ALA A 91 -16.79 -13.14 -6.79
CA ALA A 91 -16.51 -14.50 -6.34
C ALA A 91 -17.77 -15.37 -6.32
N ALA A 92 -18.88 -14.86 -5.79
CA ALA A 92 -20.17 -15.53 -5.79
C ALA A 92 -20.70 -15.82 -7.20
N SER A 93 -20.52 -14.87 -8.13
CA SER A 93 -20.95 -15.02 -9.53
C SER A 93 -20.09 -16.01 -10.30
N VAL A 94 -18.78 -16.01 -10.07
CA VAL A 94 -17.86 -17.02 -10.62
C VAL A 94 -18.21 -18.39 -10.08
N HIS A 95 -18.40 -18.54 -8.76
CA HIS A 95 -18.78 -19.82 -8.16
C HIS A 95 -20.11 -20.37 -8.72
N ALA A 96 -21.10 -19.50 -8.96
CA ALA A 96 -22.39 -19.91 -9.50
C ALA A 96 -22.34 -20.38 -10.96
N LEU A 97 -21.44 -19.82 -11.78
CA LEU A 97 -21.35 -20.12 -13.21
C LEU A 97 -20.23 -21.11 -13.57
N HIS A 98 -19.18 -21.13 -12.75
CA HIS A 98 -17.93 -21.86 -12.94
C HIS A 98 -17.45 -22.40 -11.58
N PRO A 99 -18.16 -23.36 -10.97
CA PRO A 99 -17.84 -23.87 -9.63
C PRO A 99 -16.46 -24.53 -9.51
N GLU A 100 -15.88 -24.96 -10.64
CA GLU A 100 -14.52 -25.50 -10.72
C GLU A 100 -13.43 -24.42 -10.75
N ALA A 101 -13.80 -23.17 -11.01
CA ALA A 101 -12.85 -22.07 -11.15
C ALA A 101 -12.39 -21.55 -9.78
N ARG A 102 -11.08 -21.61 -9.54
CA ARG A 102 -10.45 -20.93 -8.41
C ARG A 102 -10.08 -19.50 -8.80
N LEU A 103 -10.96 -18.56 -8.49
CA LEU A 103 -10.74 -17.12 -8.71
C LEU A 103 -9.67 -16.60 -7.76
N ILE A 104 -8.75 -15.78 -8.29
CA ILE A 104 -7.76 -15.05 -7.50
C ILE A 104 -7.88 -13.56 -7.84
N ILE A 105 -8.14 -12.75 -6.83
CA ILE A 105 -8.11 -11.28 -6.89
C ILE A 105 -6.71 -10.86 -6.46
N ASP A 106 -5.90 -10.47 -7.44
CA ASP A 106 -4.45 -10.48 -7.31
C ASP A 106 -3.92 -9.13 -6.82
N HIS A 107 -3.94 -8.09 -7.66
CA HIS A 107 -3.39 -6.78 -7.33
C HIS A 107 -4.25 -5.62 -7.88
N SER A 108 -4.01 -4.42 -7.38
CA SER A 108 -4.71 -3.21 -7.83
C SER A 108 -4.10 -2.64 -9.11
N VAL A 109 -4.94 -2.20 -10.04
CA VAL A 109 -4.50 -1.51 -11.25
C VAL A 109 -4.52 0.01 -11.04
N PRO A 110 -3.62 0.79 -11.68
CA PRO A 110 -3.46 2.21 -11.40
C PRO A 110 -4.72 3.04 -11.60
N PHE A 111 -5.52 2.76 -12.63
CA PHE A 111 -6.70 3.55 -13.04
C PHE A 111 -7.98 3.27 -12.25
N GLY A 112 -8.00 2.26 -11.37
CA GLY A 112 -9.20 1.90 -10.59
C GLY A 112 -9.77 0.55 -11.02
N GLY A 113 -9.33 -0.48 -10.32
CA GLY A 113 -9.76 -1.86 -10.55
C GLY A 113 -8.85 -2.86 -9.86
N TYR A 114 -9.20 -4.13 -9.95
CA TYR A 114 -8.33 -5.25 -9.58
C TYR A 114 -8.03 -6.11 -10.80
N TYR A 115 -6.77 -6.50 -10.96
CA TYR A 115 -6.40 -7.59 -11.83
C TYR A 115 -6.82 -8.91 -11.16
N CYS A 116 -7.50 -9.75 -11.92
CA CYS A 116 -8.03 -11.03 -11.48
C CYS A 116 -7.57 -12.12 -12.44
N ARG A 117 -7.33 -13.32 -11.90
CA ARG A 117 -6.95 -14.50 -12.67
C ARG A 117 -7.66 -15.73 -12.14
N VAL A 118 -7.58 -16.82 -12.88
CA VAL A 118 -8.16 -18.10 -12.48
C VAL A 118 -7.04 -19.13 -12.44
N ALA A 119 -6.89 -19.83 -11.31
CA ALA A 119 -5.86 -20.83 -11.17
C ALA A 119 -6.27 -22.16 -11.83
N ARG A 120 -5.26 -22.92 -12.30
CA ARG A 120 -5.40 -24.28 -12.84
C ARG A 120 -6.32 -24.41 -14.06
N ARG A 121 -6.56 -23.32 -14.79
CA ARG A 121 -7.25 -23.31 -16.10
C ARG A 121 -6.80 -22.10 -16.93
N PRO A 122 -7.07 -22.10 -18.25
CA PRO A 122 -6.92 -20.89 -19.06
C PRO A 122 -7.78 -19.73 -18.52
N PRO A 123 -7.38 -18.45 -18.77
CA PRO A 123 -8.19 -17.28 -18.44
C PRO A 123 -9.60 -17.37 -19.02
N PHE A 124 -10.56 -16.72 -18.37
CA PHE A 124 -11.91 -16.60 -18.91
C PHE A 124 -11.89 -15.94 -20.29
N THR A 125 -12.62 -16.53 -21.22
CA THR A 125 -12.88 -15.93 -22.54
C THR A 125 -13.74 -14.67 -22.39
N ALA A 126 -13.72 -13.80 -23.41
CA ALA A 126 -14.57 -12.60 -23.42
C ALA A 126 -16.06 -12.95 -23.26
N GLY A 127 -16.52 -14.08 -23.83
CA GLY A 127 -17.89 -14.55 -23.67
C GLY A 127 -18.22 -15.06 -22.27
N GLU A 128 -17.27 -15.71 -21.58
CA GLU A 128 -17.43 -16.08 -20.17
C GLU A 128 -17.50 -14.84 -19.27
N LEU A 129 -16.60 -13.87 -19.48
CA LEU A 129 -16.59 -12.62 -18.72
C LEU A 129 -17.89 -11.83 -18.90
N ALA A 130 -18.43 -11.77 -20.12
CA ALA A 130 -19.73 -11.13 -20.38
C ALA A 130 -20.86 -11.82 -19.57
N ARG A 131 -20.90 -13.16 -19.53
CA ARG A 131 -21.90 -13.89 -18.73
C ARG A 131 -21.73 -13.68 -17.24
N ILE A 132 -20.49 -13.62 -16.75
CA ILE A 132 -20.19 -13.31 -15.34
C ILE A 132 -20.67 -11.90 -15.00
N GLU A 133 -20.34 -10.91 -15.82
CA GLU A 133 -20.79 -9.53 -15.64
C GLU A 133 -22.31 -9.42 -15.66
N ASP A 134 -22.99 -10.08 -16.61
CA ASP A 134 -24.45 -10.11 -16.69
C ASP A 134 -25.09 -10.73 -15.45
N HIS A 135 -24.52 -11.80 -14.91
CA HIS A 135 -24.97 -12.40 -13.66
C HIS A 135 -24.76 -11.44 -12.48
N MET A 136 -23.60 -10.78 -12.37
CA MET A 136 -23.36 -9.76 -11.35
C MET A 136 -24.40 -8.64 -11.46
N ARG A 137 -24.62 -8.08 -12.66
CA ARG A 137 -25.60 -7.01 -12.90
C ARG A 137 -27.02 -7.45 -12.59
N LYS A 138 -27.37 -8.71 -12.84
CA LYS A 138 -28.66 -9.29 -12.44
C LYS A 138 -28.82 -9.24 -10.92
N ARG A 139 -27.81 -9.67 -10.14
CA ARG A 139 -27.87 -9.61 -8.66
C ARG A 139 -27.98 -8.19 -8.12
N VAL A 140 -27.33 -7.23 -8.77
CA VAL A 140 -27.46 -5.80 -8.43
C VAL A 140 -28.88 -5.30 -8.69
N ARG A 141 -29.47 -5.61 -9.85
CA ARG A 141 -30.88 -5.23 -10.18
C ARG A 141 -31.90 -5.87 -9.25
N GLU A 142 -31.68 -7.11 -8.84
CA GLU A 142 -32.50 -7.82 -7.85
C GLU A 142 -32.34 -7.26 -6.43
N ASN A 143 -31.40 -6.34 -6.21
CA ASN A 143 -30.93 -5.90 -4.89
C ASN A 143 -30.69 -7.09 -3.96
N ALA A 144 -30.00 -8.11 -4.46
CA ALA A 144 -29.88 -9.39 -3.78
C ALA A 144 -29.24 -9.21 -2.38
N PRO A 145 -29.86 -9.73 -1.30
CA PRO A 145 -29.35 -9.55 0.05
C PRO A 145 -28.05 -10.31 0.25
N ILE A 146 -27.08 -9.67 0.90
CA ILE A 146 -25.82 -10.27 1.35
C ILE A 146 -26.00 -10.56 2.84
N ALA A 147 -26.43 -11.77 3.16
CA ALA A 147 -26.74 -12.17 4.53
C ALA A 147 -25.45 -12.33 5.34
N ARG A 148 -25.39 -11.72 6.53
CA ARG A 148 -24.30 -11.90 7.49
C ARG A 148 -24.75 -12.84 8.61
N GLU A 149 -23.93 -13.86 8.87
CA GLU A 149 -24.17 -14.89 9.88
C GLU A 149 -22.90 -15.04 10.74
N GLU A 150 -23.04 -15.08 12.07
CA GLU A 150 -21.93 -15.35 12.97
C GLU A 150 -21.77 -16.87 13.16
N LEU A 151 -20.66 -17.43 12.68
CA LEU A 151 -20.35 -18.85 12.87
C LEU A 151 -19.29 -19.04 13.96
N SER A 152 -19.30 -20.21 14.61
CA SER A 152 -18.14 -20.62 15.41
C SER A 152 -16.92 -20.82 14.51
N LEU A 153 -15.73 -20.70 15.09
CA LEU A 153 -14.48 -20.93 14.37
C LEU A 153 -14.45 -22.31 13.69
N ASP A 154 -14.82 -23.37 14.41
CA ASP A 154 -14.82 -24.74 13.89
C ASP A 154 -15.75 -24.94 12.69
N LEU A 155 -16.95 -24.32 12.75
CA LEU A 155 -17.90 -24.37 11.64
C LEU A 155 -17.38 -23.59 10.43
N ALA A 156 -16.84 -22.38 10.63
CA ALA A 156 -16.23 -21.60 9.56
C ALA A 156 -15.06 -22.34 8.91
N GLN A 157 -14.19 -22.98 9.70
CA GLN A 157 -13.11 -23.81 9.17
C GLN A 157 -13.63 -25.00 8.35
N THR A 158 -14.68 -25.66 8.81
CA THR A 158 -15.32 -26.75 8.07
C THR A 158 -15.86 -26.28 6.72
N VAL A 159 -16.52 -25.12 6.70
CA VAL A 159 -17.00 -24.48 5.45
C VAL A 159 -15.83 -24.24 4.49
N PHE A 160 -14.76 -23.55 4.91
CA PHE A 160 -13.64 -23.25 4.01
C PHE A 160 -12.88 -24.48 3.54
N ARG A 161 -12.69 -25.50 4.39
CA ARG A 161 -12.08 -26.77 3.95
C ARG A 161 -12.94 -27.47 2.91
N SER A 162 -14.26 -27.49 3.08
CA SER A 162 -15.18 -28.10 2.11
C SER A 162 -15.20 -27.38 0.76
N GLN A 163 -14.92 -26.07 0.76
CA GLN A 163 -14.75 -25.25 -0.45
C GLN A 163 -13.35 -25.35 -1.08
N GLY A 164 -12.44 -26.16 -0.54
CA GLY A 164 -11.07 -26.27 -1.06
C GLY A 164 -10.14 -25.09 -0.69
N LEU A 165 -10.46 -24.36 0.39
CA LEU A 165 -9.70 -23.23 0.92
C LEU A 165 -9.06 -23.55 2.29
N PRO A 166 -8.17 -24.56 2.40
CA PRO A 166 -7.60 -24.98 3.68
C PRO A 166 -6.73 -23.90 4.34
N ASN A 167 -5.95 -23.16 3.56
CA ASN A 167 -5.09 -22.10 4.09
C ASN A 167 -5.91 -21.00 4.77
N LYS A 168 -7.07 -20.64 4.21
CA LYS A 168 -7.99 -19.68 4.81
C LYS A 168 -8.57 -20.22 6.13
N ALA A 169 -8.92 -21.50 6.18
CA ALA A 169 -9.40 -22.13 7.41
C ALA A 169 -8.34 -22.05 8.52
N GLU A 170 -7.08 -22.33 8.21
CA GLU A 170 -5.99 -22.25 9.20
C GLU A 170 -5.64 -20.80 9.58
N LEU A 171 -5.67 -19.86 8.63
CA LEU A 171 -5.46 -18.44 8.90
C LEU A 171 -6.45 -17.90 9.94
N LEU A 172 -7.71 -18.34 9.89
CA LEU A 172 -8.73 -17.94 10.86
C LEU A 172 -8.41 -18.41 12.28
N ALA A 173 -7.90 -19.63 12.43
CA ALA A 173 -7.48 -20.14 13.73
C ALA A 173 -6.28 -19.34 14.29
N GLN A 174 -5.33 -18.99 13.43
CA GLN A 174 -4.15 -18.19 13.80
C GLN A 174 -4.50 -16.73 14.14
N GLY A 175 -5.51 -16.15 13.47
CA GLY A 175 -5.93 -14.77 13.66
C GLY A 175 -6.62 -14.45 14.99
N GLY A 176 -6.85 -15.46 15.85
CA GLY A 176 -7.38 -15.28 17.19
C GLY A 176 -8.84 -14.79 17.22
N VAL A 177 -9.66 -15.22 16.25
CA VAL A 177 -11.09 -14.88 16.21
C VAL A 177 -11.80 -15.62 17.37
N ARG A 178 -12.24 -14.88 18.39
CA ARG A 178 -12.85 -15.45 19.62
C ARG A 178 -14.37 -15.25 19.73
N GLU A 179 -14.91 -14.21 19.10
CA GLU A 179 -16.31 -13.78 19.27
C GLU A 179 -17.25 -14.27 18.16
N GLY A 180 -16.79 -15.20 17.31
CA GLY A 180 -17.48 -15.62 16.10
C GLY A 180 -16.81 -15.10 14.84
N VAL A 181 -16.96 -15.84 13.74
CA VAL A 181 -16.49 -15.48 12.41
C VAL A 181 -17.68 -14.90 11.63
N PRO A 182 -17.63 -13.61 11.24
CA PRO A 182 -18.71 -13.00 10.46
C PRO A 182 -18.65 -13.49 9.02
N MET A 183 -19.44 -14.52 8.72
CA MET A 183 -19.55 -15.09 7.39
C MET A 183 -20.64 -14.38 6.59
N TYR A 184 -20.41 -14.21 5.31
CA TYR A 184 -21.35 -13.57 4.40
C TYR A 184 -21.80 -14.55 3.33
N ARG A 185 -23.09 -14.51 3.00
CA ARG A 185 -23.73 -15.45 2.08
C ARG A 185 -24.51 -14.74 0.99
N LEU A 186 -24.33 -15.19 -0.25
CA LEU A 186 -25.13 -14.79 -1.41
C LEU A 186 -25.49 -16.03 -2.22
N GLY A 187 -26.76 -16.44 -2.15
CA GLY A 187 -27.19 -17.73 -2.69
C GLY A 187 -26.55 -18.89 -1.93
N GLN A 188 -25.83 -19.74 -2.66
CA GLN A 188 -25.09 -20.90 -2.13
C GLN A 188 -23.62 -20.58 -1.80
N PHE A 189 -23.13 -19.40 -2.21
CA PHE A 189 -21.76 -18.99 -1.94
C PHE A 189 -21.67 -18.34 -0.56
N GLN A 190 -20.67 -18.74 0.22
CA GLN A 190 -20.42 -18.21 1.55
C GLN A 190 -18.92 -17.95 1.74
N ASP A 191 -18.56 -16.76 2.24
CA ASP A 191 -17.17 -16.34 2.40
C ASP A 191 -17.00 -15.28 3.51
N TYR A 192 -15.77 -15.01 3.92
CA TYR A 192 -15.41 -13.92 4.82
C TYR A 192 -14.25 -13.11 4.24
N LEU A 193 -14.50 -11.83 3.90
CA LEU A 193 -13.51 -10.96 3.27
C LEU A 193 -12.83 -9.99 4.26
N PHE A 194 -12.66 -10.40 5.52
CA PHE A 194 -11.86 -9.69 6.53
C PHE A 194 -12.27 -8.22 6.80
N GLY A 195 -13.55 -7.89 6.66
CA GLY A 195 -14.05 -6.54 6.98
C GLY A 195 -15.51 -6.32 6.58
N PRO A 196 -16.05 -5.12 6.90
CA PRO A 196 -17.46 -4.81 6.67
C PRO A 196 -17.82 -4.81 5.17
N MET A 197 -19.05 -5.23 4.88
CA MET A 197 -19.64 -5.24 3.54
C MET A 197 -20.99 -4.53 3.52
N VAL A 198 -21.46 -4.21 2.31
CA VAL A 198 -22.81 -3.67 2.10
C VAL A 198 -23.85 -4.77 2.37
N PRO A 199 -25.06 -4.41 2.86
CA PRO A 199 -26.11 -5.40 3.19
C PRO A 199 -26.76 -6.03 1.95
N ALA A 200 -26.65 -5.41 0.78
CA ALA A 200 -27.25 -5.90 -0.46
C ALA A 200 -26.48 -5.45 -1.70
N ALA A 201 -26.56 -6.26 -2.76
CA ALA A 201 -25.85 -6.03 -4.02
C ALA A 201 -26.31 -4.76 -4.75
N GLY A 202 -27.51 -4.23 -4.47
CA GLY A 202 -28.03 -3.02 -5.12
C GLY A 202 -27.20 -1.75 -4.89
N LEU A 203 -26.30 -1.75 -3.91
CA LEU A 203 -25.35 -0.65 -3.70
C LEU A 203 -24.12 -0.72 -4.65
N LEU A 204 -23.94 -1.82 -5.38
CA LEU A 204 -22.76 -2.11 -6.22
C LEU A 204 -23.00 -1.78 -7.70
N GLN A 205 -23.42 -0.54 -7.98
CA GLN A 205 -23.94 -0.16 -9.31
C GLN A 205 -22.87 -0.06 -10.41
N GLN A 206 -21.69 0.48 -10.10
CA GLN A 206 -20.68 0.87 -11.08
C GLN A 206 -19.51 -0.13 -11.13
N PHE A 207 -19.53 -1.05 -12.10
CA PHE A 207 -18.40 -1.94 -12.37
C PHE A 207 -18.39 -2.42 -13.82
N ALA A 208 -17.25 -2.97 -14.27
CA ALA A 208 -17.10 -3.65 -15.55
C ALA A 208 -16.01 -4.73 -15.47
N LEU A 209 -16.15 -5.79 -16.26
CA LEU A 209 -15.14 -6.83 -16.47
C LEU A 209 -14.55 -6.68 -17.87
N SER A 210 -13.24 -6.51 -17.95
CA SER A 210 -12.54 -6.42 -19.23
C SER A 210 -11.44 -7.49 -19.34
N PRO A 211 -11.35 -8.24 -20.46
CA PRO A 211 -10.24 -9.15 -20.71
C PRO A 211 -8.89 -8.44 -20.58
N TYR A 212 -7.88 -9.15 -20.10
CA TYR A 212 -6.52 -8.64 -20.02
C TYR A 212 -5.52 -9.81 -20.16
N PRO A 213 -4.28 -9.60 -20.63
CA PRO A 213 -3.32 -10.70 -20.74
C PRO A 213 -3.25 -11.57 -19.47
N ARG A 214 -3.38 -12.89 -19.66
CA ARG A 214 -3.37 -13.91 -18.60
C ARG A 214 -4.46 -13.79 -17.52
N GLY A 215 -5.48 -12.95 -17.71
CA GLY A 215 -6.54 -12.73 -16.72
C GLY A 215 -7.63 -11.77 -17.19
N PHE A 216 -8.14 -10.95 -16.28
CA PHE A 216 -9.11 -9.91 -16.55
C PHE A 216 -9.03 -8.80 -15.49
N ILE A 217 -9.68 -7.67 -15.74
CA ILE A 217 -9.75 -6.55 -14.79
C ILE A 217 -11.19 -6.37 -14.33
N LEU A 218 -11.42 -6.40 -13.03
CA LEU A 218 -12.62 -5.88 -12.38
C LEU A 218 -12.44 -4.37 -12.17
N ARG A 219 -13.07 -3.55 -13.00
CA ARG A 219 -13.06 -2.09 -12.90
C ARG A 219 -14.18 -1.60 -11.99
N PHE A 220 -13.89 -0.56 -11.21
CA PHE A 220 -14.82 0.10 -10.30
C PHE A 220 -14.47 1.60 -10.17
N PRO A 221 -15.39 2.46 -9.70
CA PRO A 221 -15.14 3.89 -9.59
C PRO A 221 -14.05 4.20 -8.56
N ARG A 222 -13.39 5.34 -8.72
CA ARG A 222 -12.52 5.90 -7.68
C ARG A 222 -13.38 6.72 -6.72
N ARG A 223 -12.97 6.80 -5.46
CA ARG A 223 -13.68 7.62 -4.46
C ARG A 223 -13.79 9.10 -4.86
N GLU A 224 -12.81 9.63 -5.61
CA GLU A 224 -12.84 11.01 -6.09
C GLU A 224 -13.82 11.22 -7.26
N ARG A 225 -14.25 10.13 -7.91
CA ARG A 225 -15.18 10.11 -9.05
C ARG A 225 -16.14 8.91 -8.92
N PRO A 226 -17.05 8.94 -7.95
CA PRO A 226 -17.82 7.76 -7.49
C PRO A 226 -18.83 7.22 -8.52
N THR A 227 -19.13 7.99 -9.57
CA THR A 227 -20.17 7.70 -10.56
C THR A 227 -19.62 7.30 -11.93
N GLU A 228 -18.30 7.27 -12.12
CA GLU A 228 -17.69 6.96 -13.41
C GLU A 228 -16.55 5.93 -13.29
N LEU A 229 -16.40 5.13 -14.35
CA LEU A 229 -15.27 4.22 -14.50
C LEU A 229 -14.19 4.90 -15.34
N ALA A 230 -13.05 5.20 -14.73
CA ALA A 230 -11.88 5.72 -15.46
C ALA A 230 -11.48 4.74 -16.58
N PRO A 231 -11.08 5.24 -17.77
CA PRO A 231 -10.74 4.39 -18.91
C PRO A 231 -9.61 3.41 -18.56
N ALA A 232 -9.52 2.31 -19.30
CA ALA A 232 -8.37 1.43 -19.18
C ALA A 232 -7.12 2.17 -19.67
N GLU A 233 -6.05 2.14 -18.87
CA GLU A 233 -4.74 2.68 -19.22
C GLU A 233 -3.75 1.53 -19.38
N ASP A 234 -2.72 1.72 -20.20
CA ASP A 234 -1.62 0.77 -20.27
C ASP A 234 -0.80 0.83 -18.98
N TYR A 235 -0.58 -0.33 -18.37
CA TYR A 235 0.24 -0.49 -17.17
C TYR A 235 1.21 -1.68 -17.31
N ALA A 236 1.58 -2.07 -18.53
CA ALA A 236 2.43 -3.22 -18.81
C ALA A 236 3.74 -3.25 -18.01
N ALA A 237 4.40 -2.10 -17.84
CA ALA A 237 5.62 -2.00 -17.01
C ALA A 237 5.37 -2.40 -15.55
N LEU A 238 4.25 -1.97 -14.95
CA LEU A 238 3.88 -2.37 -13.59
C LEU A 238 3.45 -3.84 -13.54
N LEU A 239 2.75 -4.33 -14.56
CA LEU A 239 2.37 -5.74 -14.66
C LEU A 239 3.59 -6.66 -14.63
N GLN A 240 4.67 -6.31 -15.34
CA GLN A 240 5.91 -7.10 -15.33
C GLN A 240 6.51 -7.22 -13.93
N VAL A 241 6.49 -6.14 -13.14
CA VAL A 241 6.97 -6.15 -11.74
C VAL A 241 6.10 -7.05 -10.86
N PHE A 242 4.79 -7.00 -11.09
CA PHE A 242 3.83 -7.88 -10.44
C PHE A 242 4.09 -9.34 -10.81
N GLU A 243 4.22 -9.69 -12.08
CA GLU A 243 4.52 -11.05 -12.52
C GLU A 243 5.86 -11.58 -11.99
N GLU A 244 6.91 -10.74 -11.98
CA GLU A 244 8.22 -11.08 -11.39
C GLU A 244 8.07 -11.43 -9.91
N TYR A 245 7.36 -10.60 -9.14
CA TYR A 245 7.14 -10.85 -7.71
C TYR A 245 6.27 -12.09 -7.47
N GLY A 246 5.27 -12.34 -8.31
CA GLY A 246 4.45 -13.55 -8.25
C GLY A 246 5.27 -14.82 -8.46
N HIS A 247 6.21 -14.80 -9.40
CA HIS A 247 7.15 -15.90 -9.60
C HIS A 247 8.07 -16.11 -8.39
N TRP A 248 8.52 -15.02 -7.75
CA TRP A 248 9.30 -15.12 -6.50
C TRP A 248 8.49 -15.76 -5.38
N LEU A 249 7.22 -15.39 -5.23
CA LEU A 249 6.31 -16.01 -4.25
C LEU A 249 6.16 -17.52 -4.50
N GLU A 250 5.96 -17.93 -5.76
CA GLU A 250 5.90 -19.34 -6.15
C GLU A 250 7.20 -20.10 -5.82
N LEU A 251 8.36 -19.52 -6.14
CA LEU A 251 9.68 -20.10 -5.83
C LEU A 251 9.90 -20.26 -4.33
N LEU A 252 9.44 -19.30 -3.54
CA LEU A 252 9.52 -19.32 -2.08
C LEU A 252 8.49 -20.25 -1.43
N GLY A 253 7.56 -20.83 -2.21
CA GLY A 253 6.45 -21.63 -1.70
C GLY A 253 5.52 -20.82 -0.80
N VAL A 254 5.36 -19.53 -1.07
CA VAL A 254 4.47 -18.62 -0.34
C VAL A 254 3.35 -18.18 -1.27
N TYR A 255 2.10 -18.33 -0.83
CA TYR A 255 0.93 -18.01 -1.65
C TYR A 255 0.00 -17.01 -0.98
N ASP A 256 0.03 -16.95 0.35
CA ASP A 256 -0.87 -16.15 1.17
C ASP A 256 -0.26 -15.91 2.58
N ALA A 257 -0.95 -15.10 3.40
CA ALA A 257 -0.53 -14.80 4.76
C ALA A 257 -0.33 -16.06 5.64
N TYR A 258 -1.15 -17.10 5.44
CA TYR A 258 -1.02 -18.35 6.18
C TYR A 258 0.33 -19.03 5.91
N THR A 259 0.73 -19.13 4.64
CA THR A 259 2.02 -19.77 4.30
C THR A 259 3.25 -19.04 4.87
N VAL A 260 3.16 -17.72 5.05
CA VAL A 260 4.20 -16.96 5.77
C VAL A 260 4.19 -17.26 7.27
N ASN A 261 3.01 -17.33 7.88
CA ASN A 261 2.87 -17.70 9.29
C ASN A 261 3.35 -19.12 9.57
N GLU A 262 3.07 -20.05 8.66
CA GLU A 262 3.58 -21.42 8.74
C GLU A 262 5.09 -21.47 8.64
N ALA A 263 5.72 -20.64 7.79
CA ALA A 263 7.17 -20.54 7.74
C ALA A 263 7.76 -20.06 9.09
N ALA A 264 7.09 -19.13 9.78
CA ALA A 264 7.49 -18.73 11.13
C ALA A 264 7.35 -19.87 12.14
N ARG A 265 6.21 -20.59 12.11
CA ARG A 265 5.90 -21.67 13.06
C ARG A 265 6.81 -22.89 12.90
N THR A 266 7.20 -23.20 11.67
CA THR A 266 7.98 -24.41 11.33
C THR A 266 9.50 -24.16 11.27
N GLY A 267 9.96 -22.93 11.54
CA GLY A 267 11.38 -22.57 11.50
C GLY A 267 11.93 -22.30 10.09
N ARG A 268 11.08 -22.25 9.06
CA ARG A 268 11.47 -21.94 7.67
C ARG A 268 11.68 -20.44 7.40
N MET A 269 11.43 -19.56 8.39
CA MET A 269 11.53 -18.12 8.19
C MET A 269 12.94 -17.66 7.80
N THR A 270 13.99 -18.30 8.34
CA THR A 270 15.38 -18.00 7.94
C THR A 270 15.62 -18.26 6.46
N GLU A 271 15.15 -19.40 5.93
CA GLU A 271 15.21 -19.70 4.50
C GLU A 271 14.46 -18.65 3.69
N LEU A 272 13.23 -18.31 4.10
CA LEU A 272 12.40 -17.32 3.43
C LEU A 272 13.10 -15.95 3.34
N ILE A 273 13.74 -15.51 4.43
CA ILE A 273 14.51 -14.27 4.49
C ILE A 273 15.71 -14.34 3.54
N LEU A 274 16.54 -15.38 3.64
CA LEU A 274 17.78 -15.49 2.89
C LEU A 274 17.53 -15.57 1.38
N VAL A 275 16.54 -16.36 0.95
CA VAL A 275 16.20 -16.49 -0.48
C VAL A 275 15.56 -15.20 -1.01
N SER A 276 14.69 -14.54 -0.23
CA SER A 276 14.12 -13.22 -0.63
C SER A 276 15.21 -12.16 -0.84
N GLU A 277 16.21 -12.12 0.04
CA GLU A 277 17.33 -11.18 -0.07
C GLU A 277 18.30 -11.52 -1.20
N ALA A 278 18.45 -12.81 -1.51
CA ALA A 278 19.21 -13.26 -2.67
C ALA A 278 18.52 -12.82 -3.97
N LEU A 279 17.20 -12.97 -4.09
CA LEU A 279 16.40 -12.51 -5.24
C LEU A 279 16.51 -10.99 -5.43
N HIS A 280 16.39 -10.22 -4.35
CA HIS A 280 16.63 -8.77 -4.39
C HIS A 280 18.05 -8.44 -4.86
N SER A 281 19.07 -9.15 -4.36
CA SER A 281 20.47 -8.94 -4.76
C SER A 281 20.70 -9.25 -6.24
N GLN A 282 20.13 -10.36 -6.73
CA GLN A 282 20.18 -10.75 -8.13
C GLN A 282 19.54 -9.68 -9.02
N ARG A 283 18.37 -9.16 -8.62
CA ARG A 283 17.68 -8.12 -9.40
C ARG A 283 18.46 -6.80 -9.44
N ILE A 284 19.07 -6.40 -8.33
CA ILE A 284 19.93 -5.21 -8.29
C ILE A 284 21.18 -5.39 -9.17
N SER A 285 21.77 -6.59 -9.18
CA SER A 285 22.88 -6.94 -10.08
C SER A 285 22.48 -6.83 -11.55
N GLN A 286 21.32 -7.37 -11.93
CA GLN A 286 20.79 -7.25 -13.28
C GLN A 286 20.56 -5.79 -13.69
N ILE A 287 20.05 -4.96 -12.78
CA ILE A 287 19.90 -3.51 -13.04
C ILE A 287 21.27 -2.85 -13.24
N ALA A 288 22.28 -3.22 -12.45
CA ALA A 288 23.64 -2.73 -12.65
C ALA A 288 24.21 -3.15 -14.02
N GLU A 289 24.02 -4.40 -14.43
CA GLU A 289 24.39 -4.90 -15.76
C GLU A 289 23.68 -4.14 -16.88
N MET A 290 22.39 -3.83 -16.72
CA MET A 290 21.63 -3.01 -17.67
C MET A 290 22.25 -1.62 -17.84
N ILE A 291 22.80 -1.03 -16.77
CA ILE A 291 23.47 0.28 -16.81
C ILE A 291 24.84 0.16 -17.50
N VAL A 292 25.63 -0.83 -17.10
CA VAL A 292 27.01 -1.06 -17.60
C VAL A 292 27.01 -1.39 -19.09
N ASN A 293 26.06 -2.19 -19.56
CA ASN A 293 26.01 -2.68 -20.94
C ASN A 293 25.33 -1.70 -21.92
N ARG A 294 25.03 -0.47 -21.50
CA ARG A 294 24.48 0.53 -22.43
C ARG A 294 25.52 0.91 -23.47
N PRO A 295 25.13 1.12 -24.75
CA PRO A 295 26.06 1.57 -25.79
C PRO A 295 26.75 2.89 -25.44
N ALA A 296 26.03 3.78 -24.76
CA ALA A 296 26.57 4.98 -24.13
C ALA A 296 26.28 4.91 -22.62
N PRO A 297 27.29 4.69 -21.77
CA PRO A 297 27.08 4.61 -20.33
C PRO A 297 26.56 5.95 -19.81
N PRO A 298 25.51 5.95 -18.97
CA PRO A 298 24.93 7.18 -18.46
C PRO A 298 25.93 7.85 -17.51
N GLN A 299 25.94 9.18 -17.49
CA GLN A 299 26.68 9.93 -16.46
C GLN A 299 25.84 10.15 -15.19
N ILE A 300 24.52 9.96 -15.29
CA ILE A 300 23.57 10.12 -14.20
C ILE A 300 22.53 8.99 -14.17
N VAL A 301 22.26 8.48 -12.98
CA VAL A 301 21.14 7.57 -12.71
C VAL A 301 20.17 8.28 -11.77
N LEU A 302 18.90 8.35 -12.16
CA LEU A 302 17.83 8.95 -11.38
C LEU A 302 16.98 7.85 -10.76
N ILE A 303 16.79 7.91 -9.44
CA ILE A 303 16.08 6.89 -8.68
C ILE A 303 14.92 7.58 -7.96
N ALA A 304 13.70 7.38 -8.45
CA ALA A 304 12.50 7.90 -7.79
C ALA A 304 11.57 6.80 -7.32
N GLY A 305 10.54 7.20 -6.58
CA GLY A 305 9.65 6.26 -5.93
C GLY A 305 8.96 6.88 -4.73
N PRO A 306 7.78 6.38 -4.38
CA PRO A 306 6.98 6.96 -3.32
C PRO A 306 7.64 6.77 -1.94
N SER A 307 7.10 7.43 -0.92
CA SER A 307 7.67 7.34 0.43
C SER A 307 7.66 5.90 0.94
N SER A 308 8.74 5.52 1.63
CA SER A 308 8.95 4.21 2.24
C SER A 308 9.02 3.02 1.26
N SER A 309 9.43 3.28 0.01
CA SER A 309 9.71 2.21 -0.96
C SER A 309 11.09 1.56 -0.82
N GLY A 310 12.02 2.15 -0.05
CA GLY A 310 13.37 1.63 0.14
C GLY A 310 14.44 2.18 -0.80
N LYS A 311 14.19 3.35 -1.41
CA LYS A 311 15.09 4.02 -2.37
C LYS A 311 16.49 4.18 -1.83
N SER A 312 16.65 4.79 -0.67
CA SER A 312 17.96 5.15 -0.13
C SER A 312 18.83 3.90 0.04
N THR A 313 18.28 2.81 0.58
CA THR A 313 19.00 1.53 0.70
C THR A 313 19.25 0.87 -0.66
N PHE A 314 18.25 0.86 -1.56
CA PHE A 314 18.42 0.37 -2.94
C PHE A 314 19.57 1.09 -3.66
N THR A 315 19.63 2.42 -3.58
CA THR A 315 20.68 3.25 -4.19
C THR A 315 22.07 2.86 -3.69
N LYS A 316 22.22 2.61 -2.37
CA LYS A 316 23.50 2.17 -1.80
C LYS A 316 23.88 0.76 -2.27
N ARG A 317 22.93 -0.17 -2.36
CA ARG A 317 23.18 -1.52 -2.88
C ARG A 317 23.54 -1.49 -4.37
N LEU A 318 22.84 -0.67 -5.16
CA LEU A 318 23.15 -0.47 -6.57
C LEU A 318 24.54 0.13 -6.75
N ALA A 319 24.92 1.12 -5.93
CA ALA A 319 26.26 1.68 -5.93
C ALA A 319 27.34 0.60 -5.69
N ILE A 320 27.11 -0.32 -4.75
CA ILE A 320 28.04 -1.43 -4.50
C ILE A 320 28.17 -2.34 -5.72
N GLN A 321 27.06 -2.67 -6.40
CA GLN A 321 27.11 -3.48 -7.62
C GLN A 321 27.84 -2.76 -8.76
N LEU A 322 27.55 -1.48 -8.98
CA LEU A 322 28.23 -0.67 -9.99
C LEU A 322 29.74 -0.54 -9.71
N LEU A 323 30.15 -0.40 -8.44
CA LEU A 323 31.56 -0.46 -8.05
C LEU A 323 32.20 -1.81 -8.38
N ALA A 324 31.49 -2.92 -8.15
CA ALA A 324 31.98 -4.26 -8.48
C ALA A 324 32.17 -4.45 -9.99
N HIS A 325 31.41 -3.72 -10.81
CA HIS A 325 31.60 -3.63 -12.27
C HIS A 325 32.67 -2.60 -12.71
N GLY A 326 33.36 -1.94 -11.76
CA GLY A 326 34.43 -0.99 -12.05
C GLY A 326 33.98 0.45 -12.31
N LEU A 327 32.67 0.76 -12.18
CA LEU A 327 32.18 2.13 -12.27
C LEU A 327 32.42 2.89 -10.95
N ARG A 328 32.33 4.22 -11.00
CA ARG A 328 32.56 5.11 -9.86
C ARG A 328 31.28 5.86 -9.45
N PRO A 329 30.30 5.18 -8.81
CA PRO A 329 29.04 5.79 -8.41
C PRO A 329 29.17 6.69 -7.18
N TYR A 330 28.56 7.87 -7.25
CA TYR A 330 28.43 8.82 -6.15
C TYR A 330 26.95 9.06 -5.82
N PRO A 331 26.45 8.51 -4.69
CA PRO A 331 25.06 8.71 -4.30
C PRO A 331 24.83 10.09 -3.68
N VAL A 332 23.85 10.82 -4.21
CA VAL A 332 23.34 12.10 -3.72
C VAL A 332 21.86 11.95 -3.40
N SER A 333 21.46 12.36 -2.20
CA SER A 333 20.05 12.36 -1.79
C SER A 333 19.42 13.72 -2.07
N LEU A 334 18.27 13.72 -2.74
CA LEU A 334 17.48 14.93 -2.95
C LEU A 334 16.87 15.43 -1.64
N ASP A 335 16.70 14.55 -0.65
CA ASP A 335 16.18 14.93 0.68
C ASP A 335 17.11 15.95 1.36
N ASP A 336 18.42 15.93 1.08
CA ASP A 336 19.37 16.92 1.59
C ASP A 336 19.12 18.35 1.08
N TYR A 337 18.34 18.49 -0.01
CA TYR A 337 17.98 19.76 -0.62
C TYR A 337 16.63 20.31 -0.12
N PHE A 338 16.00 19.69 0.87
CA PHE A 338 14.81 20.26 1.51
C PHE A 338 15.10 21.66 2.08
N LEU A 339 14.12 22.56 1.94
CA LEU A 339 14.15 23.86 2.59
C LEU A 339 14.10 23.67 4.11
N PRO A 340 14.81 24.50 4.89
CA PRO A 340 14.69 24.50 6.35
C PRO A 340 13.23 24.61 6.79
N ARG A 341 12.83 23.94 7.87
CA ARG A 341 11.44 23.91 8.33
C ARG A 341 10.87 25.31 8.61
N ALA A 342 11.69 26.22 9.12
CA ALA A 342 11.32 27.62 9.30
C ALA A 342 10.95 28.31 7.98
N GLU A 343 11.65 27.96 6.89
CA GLU A 343 11.38 28.49 5.55
C GLU A 343 10.08 27.92 4.97
N LEU A 344 9.85 26.62 5.14
CA LEU A 344 8.61 25.97 4.73
C LEU A 344 7.40 26.61 5.42
N VAL A 345 7.49 26.82 6.74
CA VAL A 345 6.45 27.50 7.52
C VAL A 345 6.25 28.94 7.04
N ARG A 346 7.34 29.69 6.79
CA ARG A 346 7.27 31.06 6.24
C ARG A 346 6.53 31.11 4.90
N ARG A 347 6.69 30.09 4.07
CA ARG A 347 6.02 29.95 2.77
C ARG A 347 4.61 29.36 2.85
N GLY A 348 4.14 28.98 4.05
CA GLY A 348 2.85 28.30 4.22
C GLY A 348 2.82 26.89 3.65
N LEU A 349 3.98 26.27 3.42
CA LEU A 349 4.10 24.90 2.92
C LEU A 349 3.89 23.91 4.06
N THR A 350 2.82 23.14 3.97
CA THR A 350 2.41 22.13 4.98
C THR A 350 2.62 20.70 4.50
N ASP A 351 2.98 20.52 3.24
CA ASP A 351 3.28 19.22 2.63
C ASP A 351 4.78 19.13 2.34
N PHE A 352 5.48 18.28 3.11
CA PHE A 352 6.93 18.09 2.98
C PHE A 352 7.30 17.12 1.86
N ASP A 353 6.32 16.39 1.31
CA ASP A 353 6.50 15.50 0.17
C ASP A 353 6.10 16.22 -1.16
N ASP A 354 5.78 17.53 -1.11
CA ASP A 354 5.56 18.39 -2.27
C ASP A 354 6.91 18.88 -2.83
N ILE A 355 7.01 18.97 -4.15
CA ILE A 355 8.26 19.36 -4.81
C ILE A 355 8.72 20.78 -4.44
N SER A 356 7.79 21.66 -4.06
CA SER A 356 8.09 23.01 -3.57
C SER A 356 8.82 23.01 -2.22
N ALA A 357 8.84 21.90 -1.50
CA ALA A 357 9.64 21.74 -0.29
C ALA A 357 11.13 21.57 -0.60
N VAL A 358 11.48 21.19 -1.82
CA VAL A 358 12.87 21.00 -2.29
C VAL A 358 13.38 22.30 -2.91
N GLU A 359 14.60 22.71 -2.59
CA GLU A 359 15.26 23.84 -3.25
C GLU A 359 15.81 23.43 -4.63
N VAL A 360 14.89 23.25 -5.59
CA VAL A 360 15.19 22.75 -6.95
C VAL A 360 16.30 23.54 -7.64
N SER A 361 16.29 24.87 -7.51
CA SER A 361 17.30 25.72 -8.16
C SER A 361 18.71 25.52 -7.59
N LEU A 362 18.84 25.21 -6.28
CA LEU A 362 20.12 24.89 -5.67
C LEU A 362 20.62 23.53 -6.18
N PHE A 363 19.73 22.54 -6.25
CA PHE A 363 20.05 21.23 -6.78
C PHE A 363 20.53 21.32 -8.25
N GLN A 364 19.80 22.03 -9.10
CA GLN A 364 20.17 22.24 -10.51
C GLN A 364 21.56 22.88 -10.65
N ARG A 365 21.84 23.97 -9.90
CA ARG A 365 23.15 24.61 -9.91
C ARG A 365 24.27 23.67 -9.46
N HIS A 366 24.05 22.89 -8.41
CA HIS A 366 25.04 21.92 -7.92
C HIS A 366 25.32 20.84 -8.96
N VAL A 367 24.27 20.32 -9.62
CA VAL A 367 24.42 19.34 -10.70
C VAL A 367 25.23 19.91 -11.87
N GLU A 368 24.92 21.13 -12.32
CA GLU A 368 25.68 21.82 -13.39
C GLU A 368 27.16 22.03 -13.01
N GLN A 369 27.43 22.45 -11.77
CA GLN A 369 28.78 22.63 -11.26
C GLN A 369 29.57 21.31 -11.22
N LEU A 370 28.94 20.24 -10.74
CA LEU A 370 29.52 18.91 -10.67
C LEU A 370 29.88 18.37 -12.07
N PHE A 371 28.98 18.50 -13.05
CA PHE A 371 29.26 18.10 -14.44
C PHE A 371 30.30 18.99 -15.14
N SER A 372 30.48 20.22 -14.67
CA SER A 372 31.56 21.12 -15.10
C SER A 372 32.90 20.82 -14.40
N GLY A 373 32.96 19.83 -13.50
CA GLY A 373 34.16 19.46 -12.75
C GLY A 373 34.50 20.38 -11.58
N ASN A 374 33.60 21.27 -11.18
CA ASN A 374 33.80 22.17 -10.03
C ASN A 374 33.45 21.45 -8.71
N PRO A 375 34.21 21.71 -7.62
CA PRO A 375 33.85 21.21 -6.30
C PRO A 375 32.57 21.89 -5.79
N VAL A 376 31.70 21.11 -5.15
CA VAL A 376 30.43 21.55 -4.58
C VAL A 376 30.33 21.09 -3.13
N ARG A 377 29.98 22.00 -2.22
CA ARG A 377 29.61 21.66 -0.85
C ARG A 377 28.15 21.21 -0.82
N LEU A 378 27.91 19.90 -0.68
CA LEU A 378 26.56 19.36 -0.62
C LEU A 378 25.88 19.81 0.68
N PRO A 379 24.57 20.09 0.66
CA PRO A 379 23.82 20.27 1.89
C PRO A 379 23.62 18.93 2.61
N ARG A 380 23.22 18.99 3.89
CA ARG A 380 22.70 17.87 4.65
C ARG A 380 21.44 18.28 5.38
N TYR A 381 20.34 17.53 5.23
CA TYR A 381 19.10 17.83 5.93
C TYR A 381 18.93 16.96 7.19
N ASP A 382 18.72 17.58 8.34
CA ASP A 382 18.39 16.87 9.58
C ASP A 382 16.88 16.90 9.80
N PHE A 383 16.26 15.73 9.67
CA PHE A 383 14.81 15.55 9.88
C PHE A 383 14.36 15.80 11.33
N THR A 384 15.24 15.61 12.30
CA THR A 384 14.94 15.81 13.72
C THR A 384 14.84 17.30 14.03
N THR A 385 15.87 18.07 13.66
CA THR A 385 15.90 19.52 13.91
C THR A 385 15.15 20.33 12.83
N GLY A 386 14.91 19.74 11.66
CA GLY A 386 14.33 20.41 10.49
C GLY A 386 15.25 21.46 9.88
N ARG A 387 16.55 21.36 10.09
CA ARG A 387 17.56 22.33 9.62
C ARG A 387 18.39 21.72 8.49
N ARG A 388 18.91 22.61 7.64
CA ARG A 388 19.88 22.26 6.61
C ARG A 388 21.26 22.72 7.06
N GLU A 389 22.21 21.81 7.06
CA GLU A 389 23.59 21.99 7.47
C GLU A 389 24.53 21.81 6.27
N GLU A 390 25.80 22.19 6.44
CA GLU A 390 26.83 21.88 5.44
C GLU A 390 27.22 20.41 5.52
N GLY A 391 27.06 19.70 4.41
CA GLY A 391 27.46 18.31 4.23
C GLY A 391 28.90 18.18 3.72
N ALA A 392 29.17 17.09 2.98
CA ALA A 392 30.48 16.81 2.41
C ALA A 392 30.76 17.67 1.16
N GLU A 393 32.04 17.89 0.86
CA GLU A 393 32.47 18.42 -0.43
C GLU A 393 32.56 17.28 -1.46
N LEU A 394 32.03 17.51 -2.66
CA LEU A 394 32.02 16.57 -3.77
C LEU A 394 32.57 17.24 -5.03
N GLN A 395 33.45 16.55 -5.73
CA GLN A 395 33.92 16.94 -7.07
C GLN A 395 33.90 15.69 -7.95
N LEU A 396 33.20 15.76 -9.09
CA LEU A 396 33.23 14.65 -10.06
C LEU A 396 34.56 14.66 -10.81
N LYS A 397 35.19 13.48 -10.93
CA LYS A 397 36.44 13.27 -11.68
C LYS A 397 36.23 12.21 -12.75
N GLY A 398 36.68 12.48 -13.98
CA GLY A 398 36.74 11.50 -15.06
C GLY A 398 35.40 10.83 -15.39
N ASP A 399 35.36 9.51 -15.21
CA ASP A 399 34.26 8.57 -15.49
C ASP A 399 33.26 8.41 -14.32
N ALA A 400 33.14 9.42 -13.46
CA ALA A 400 32.23 9.38 -12.32
C ALA A 400 30.77 9.25 -12.76
N LEU A 401 30.02 8.42 -12.03
CA LEU A 401 28.58 8.19 -12.22
C LEU A 401 27.80 8.82 -11.07
N LEU A 402 26.95 9.79 -11.33
CA LEU A 402 26.11 10.38 -10.29
C LEU A 402 24.86 9.53 -10.08
N LEU A 403 24.59 9.07 -8.85
CA LEU A 403 23.33 8.41 -8.49
C LEU A 403 22.49 9.38 -7.68
N VAL A 404 21.38 9.88 -8.22
CA VAL A 404 20.50 10.81 -7.51
C VAL A 404 19.23 10.07 -7.10
N GLU A 405 18.95 10.03 -5.79
CA GLU A 405 17.74 9.42 -5.25
C GLU A 405 16.85 10.42 -4.53
N GLY A 406 15.54 10.26 -4.66
CA GLY A 406 14.56 11.15 -4.03
C GLY A 406 13.15 10.93 -4.54
N LEU A 407 12.16 11.49 -3.85
CA LEU A 407 10.74 11.33 -4.23
C LEU A 407 10.46 11.77 -5.67
N HIS A 408 11.13 12.85 -6.11
CA HIS A 408 10.81 13.56 -7.34
C HIS A 408 11.84 13.35 -8.46
N CYS A 409 12.84 12.46 -8.33
CA CYS A 409 13.96 12.35 -9.27
C CYS A 409 13.59 12.08 -10.74
N LEU A 410 12.39 11.57 -11.02
CA LEU A 410 11.87 11.39 -12.38
C LEU A 410 11.02 12.57 -12.88
N ASN A 411 10.76 13.57 -12.05
CA ASN A 411 10.01 14.76 -12.44
C ASN A 411 10.90 15.67 -13.30
N PRO A 412 10.50 16.00 -14.54
CA PRO A 412 11.30 16.82 -15.45
C PRO A 412 11.74 18.17 -14.88
N ILE A 413 10.99 18.75 -13.94
CA ILE A 413 11.34 20.04 -13.32
C ILE A 413 12.66 20.00 -12.54
N LEU A 414 13.14 18.82 -12.12
CA LEU A 414 14.39 18.71 -11.36
C LEU A 414 15.65 18.82 -12.22
N LEU A 415 15.58 18.47 -13.50
CA LEU A 415 16.76 18.42 -14.34
C LEU A 415 16.83 19.62 -15.29
N PRO A 416 18.03 20.23 -15.46
CA PRO A 416 18.31 21.13 -16.57
C PRO A 416 18.02 20.43 -17.91
N GLU A 417 17.56 21.16 -18.94
CA GLU A 417 17.06 20.61 -20.22
C GLU A 417 18.04 19.65 -20.94
N VAL A 418 19.35 19.74 -20.67
CA VAL A 418 20.40 18.99 -21.37
C VAL A 418 20.62 17.58 -20.80
N LEU A 419 20.24 17.32 -19.55
CA LEU A 419 20.53 16.07 -18.83
C LEU A 419 19.53 14.89 -19.02
N PRO A 420 18.22 15.10 -19.28
CA PRO A 420 17.25 14.01 -19.36
C PRO A 420 17.53 12.95 -20.41
N ALA A 421 18.14 13.32 -21.55
CA ALA A 421 18.40 12.39 -22.67
C ALA A 421 19.52 11.37 -22.37
N GLN A 422 20.38 11.65 -21.38
CA GLN A 422 21.53 10.81 -21.02
C GLN A 422 21.34 10.08 -19.69
N ALA A 423 20.22 10.31 -19.01
CA ALA A 423 19.93 9.72 -17.72
C ALA A 423 19.40 8.29 -17.84
N PHE A 424 19.82 7.41 -16.93
CA PHE A 424 19.14 6.13 -16.69
C PHE A 424 18.13 6.30 -15.55
N LYS A 425 16.87 5.96 -15.78
CA LYS A 425 15.74 6.23 -14.88
C LYS A 425 15.28 4.94 -14.21
N ILE A 426 15.28 4.93 -12.88
CA ILE A 426 14.83 3.80 -12.06
C ILE A 426 13.65 4.22 -11.19
N TYR A 427 12.61 3.40 -11.17
CA TYR A 427 11.48 3.58 -10.26
C TYR A 427 11.43 2.48 -9.19
N VAL A 428 11.50 2.86 -7.92
CA VAL A 428 11.49 1.95 -6.77
C VAL A 428 10.16 2.05 -6.03
N SER A 429 9.42 0.95 -5.95
CA SER A 429 8.14 0.91 -5.24
C SER A 429 7.98 -0.37 -4.44
N ALA A 430 7.25 -0.33 -3.33
CA ALA A 430 6.92 -1.53 -2.55
C ALA A 430 5.56 -2.07 -3.02
N LEU A 431 5.59 -2.97 -4.00
CA LEU A 431 4.42 -3.55 -4.66
C LEU A 431 4.19 -4.98 -4.16
N THR A 432 3.68 -5.12 -2.93
CA THR A 432 3.33 -6.45 -2.41
C THR A 432 2.22 -7.11 -3.24
N GLN A 433 2.40 -8.39 -3.57
CA GLN A 433 1.33 -9.28 -4.03
C GLN A 433 0.96 -10.35 -3.00
N LEU A 434 1.62 -10.35 -1.84
CA LEU A 434 1.19 -11.22 -0.74
C LEU A 434 -0.22 -10.78 -0.33
N ASN A 435 -1.17 -11.70 -0.45
CA ASN A 435 -2.57 -11.49 -0.11
C ASN A 435 -2.93 -12.27 1.17
N LEU A 436 -4.06 -11.94 1.80
CA LEU A 436 -4.54 -12.72 2.95
C LEU A 436 -5.05 -14.09 2.48
N ASP A 437 -5.73 -14.12 1.34
CA ASP A 437 -6.17 -15.32 0.63
C ASP A 437 -6.45 -14.98 -0.85
N ASP A 438 -7.13 -15.90 -1.54
CA ASP A 438 -7.50 -15.77 -2.96
C ASP A 438 -8.42 -14.58 -3.27
N HIS A 439 -9.24 -14.11 -2.33
CA HIS A 439 -10.25 -13.07 -2.56
C HIS A 439 -9.94 -11.75 -1.84
N VAL A 440 -8.99 -11.76 -0.90
CA VAL A 440 -8.64 -10.59 -0.09
C VAL A 440 -7.19 -10.21 -0.28
N ARG A 441 -7.01 -9.24 -1.16
CA ARG A 441 -5.71 -8.64 -1.43
C ARG A 441 -5.28 -7.62 -0.38
N LEU A 442 -3.99 -7.59 -0.08
CA LEU A 442 -3.40 -6.52 0.73
C LEU A 442 -3.20 -5.28 -0.13
N SER A 443 -3.34 -4.11 0.49
CA SER A 443 -3.07 -2.85 -0.19
C SER A 443 -1.56 -2.67 -0.36
N THR A 444 -1.08 -2.29 -1.55
CA THR A 444 0.34 -1.89 -1.74
C THR A 444 0.70 -0.58 -1.04
N THR A 445 -0.30 0.14 -0.52
CA THR A 445 -0.13 1.39 0.21
C THR A 445 0.12 1.16 1.70
N ASP A 446 -0.45 0.09 2.26
CA ASP A 446 -0.43 -0.16 3.71
C ASP A 446 0.94 -0.60 4.24
N PRO A 447 1.71 -1.50 3.57
CA PRO A 447 3.10 -1.76 3.95
C PRO A 447 3.95 -0.49 3.99
N ARG A 448 3.76 0.44 3.04
CA ARG A 448 4.52 1.70 3.00
C ARG A 448 4.16 2.62 4.16
N LEU A 449 2.89 2.68 4.53
CA LEU A 449 2.45 3.42 5.72
C LEU A 449 3.04 2.80 6.99
N ILE A 450 2.99 1.47 7.13
CA ILE A 450 3.56 0.75 8.28
C ILE A 450 5.07 0.98 8.38
N ARG A 451 5.81 0.81 7.27
CA ARG A 451 7.24 1.14 7.17
C ARG A 451 7.52 2.58 7.59
N ARG A 452 6.69 3.54 7.14
CA ARG A 452 6.81 4.96 7.50
C ARG A 452 6.60 5.18 9.00
N ILE A 453 5.54 4.60 9.59
CA ILE A 453 5.26 4.72 11.03
C ILE A 453 6.42 4.20 11.87
N VAL A 454 6.93 3.00 11.55
CA VAL A 454 8.04 2.39 12.30
C VAL A 454 9.31 3.23 12.17
N ARG A 455 9.69 3.63 10.96
CA ARG A 455 10.88 4.44 10.70
C ARG A 455 10.79 5.82 11.36
N ASP A 456 9.65 6.49 11.21
CA ASP A 456 9.47 7.86 11.67
C ASP A 456 9.53 7.93 13.21
N ALA A 457 8.93 6.93 13.88
CA ALA A 457 9.03 6.77 15.34
C ALA A 457 10.43 6.42 15.82
N ALA A 458 11.16 5.57 15.09
CA ALA A 458 12.48 5.12 15.48
C ALA A 458 13.59 6.16 15.21
N PHE A 459 13.50 6.90 14.09
CA PHE A 459 14.64 7.66 13.56
C PHE A 459 14.35 9.13 13.24
N ARG A 460 13.09 9.57 13.24
CA ARG A 460 12.72 10.95 12.84
C ARG A 460 11.97 11.74 13.90
N GLY A 461 11.68 11.14 15.06
CA GLY A 461 11.04 11.82 16.18
C GLY A 461 9.55 12.12 16.01
N TYR A 462 8.86 11.45 15.06
CA TYR A 462 7.41 11.59 14.87
C TYR A 462 6.65 10.42 15.49
N SER A 463 5.51 10.70 16.11
CA SER A 463 4.62 9.63 16.58
C SER A 463 3.84 9.00 15.42
N ALA A 464 3.25 7.82 15.65
CA ALA A 464 2.32 7.23 14.68
C ALA A 464 1.14 8.17 14.36
N GLU A 465 0.68 8.95 15.35
CA GLU A 465 -0.40 9.91 15.14
C GLU A 465 0.03 11.04 14.18
N ASP A 466 1.27 11.54 14.29
CA ASP A 466 1.82 12.54 13.38
C ASP A 466 1.95 12.00 11.96
N THR A 467 2.48 10.78 11.79
CA THR A 467 2.59 10.13 10.48
C THR A 467 1.22 9.92 9.84
N LEU A 468 0.23 9.42 10.59
CA LEU A 468 -1.14 9.23 10.09
C LEU A 468 -1.78 10.55 9.67
N ARG A 469 -1.55 11.63 10.43
CA ARG A 469 -2.06 12.97 10.12
C ARG A 469 -1.52 13.48 8.78
N LEU A 470 -0.24 13.23 8.49
CA LEU A 470 0.42 13.67 7.26
C LEU A 470 0.15 12.75 6.06
N TRP A 471 -0.25 11.49 6.28
CA TRP A 471 -0.38 10.49 5.21
C TRP A 471 -1.29 10.91 4.05
N GLY A 472 -2.37 11.64 4.35
CA GLY A 472 -3.25 12.18 3.32
C GLY A 472 -2.53 13.14 2.36
N ASN A 473 -1.56 13.92 2.84
CA ASN A 473 -0.76 14.85 2.04
C ASN A 473 0.21 14.07 1.15
N VAL A 474 0.95 13.14 1.75
CA VAL A 474 1.86 12.19 1.07
C VAL A 474 1.18 11.54 -0.13
N ARG A 475 -0.03 11.00 0.06
CA ARG A 475 -0.80 10.35 -1.01
C ARG A 475 -1.22 11.30 -2.13
N ARG A 476 -1.45 12.58 -1.83
CA ARG A 476 -1.73 13.61 -2.85
C ARG A 476 -0.47 13.99 -3.61
N GLY A 477 0.65 14.21 -2.90
CA GLY A 477 1.96 14.46 -3.51
C GLY A 477 2.38 13.34 -4.46
N GLU A 478 2.21 12.08 -4.04
CA GLU A 478 2.45 10.90 -4.87
C GLU A 478 1.65 10.92 -6.18
N LYS A 479 0.33 11.16 -6.09
CA LYS A 479 -0.56 11.22 -7.27
C LYS A 479 -0.21 12.36 -8.22
N ARG A 480 0.34 13.47 -7.72
CA ARG A 480 0.61 14.67 -8.52
C ARG A 480 2.01 14.72 -9.10
N PHE A 481 3.02 14.26 -8.36
CA PHE A 481 4.43 14.52 -8.68
C PHE A 481 5.30 13.26 -8.81
N ILE A 482 4.76 12.07 -8.55
CA ILE A 482 5.54 10.82 -8.55
C ILE A 482 4.93 9.81 -9.53
N PHE A 483 3.68 9.41 -9.32
CA PHE A 483 3.01 8.40 -10.17
C PHE A 483 2.86 8.80 -11.64
N PRO A 484 2.65 10.08 -12.01
CA PRO A 484 2.60 10.46 -13.43
C PRO A 484 3.88 10.15 -14.20
N TYR A 485 5.03 10.13 -13.52
CA TYR A 485 6.35 9.95 -14.15
C TYR A 485 6.89 8.52 -14.03
N GLN A 486 6.18 7.60 -13.36
CA GLN A 486 6.66 6.23 -13.15
C GLN A 486 6.82 5.46 -14.47
N GLY A 487 6.01 5.78 -15.49
CA GLY A 487 6.06 5.16 -16.82
C GLY A 487 7.28 5.59 -17.65
N GLU A 488 8.01 6.62 -17.23
CA GLU A 488 9.23 7.08 -17.90
C GLU A 488 10.49 6.31 -17.45
N ALA A 489 10.38 5.41 -16.47
CA ALA A 489 11.52 4.66 -15.97
C ALA A 489 11.98 3.60 -16.99
N ASP A 490 13.31 3.48 -17.17
CA ASP A 490 13.92 2.39 -17.95
C ASP A 490 13.71 1.04 -17.25
N VAL A 491 13.65 1.03 -15.91
CA VAL A 491 13.44 -0.17 -15.11
C VAL A 491 12.75 0.15 -13.79
N MET A 492 11.96 -0.81 -13.30
CA MET A 492 11.33 -0.74 -11.98
C MET A 492 11.95 -1.79 -11.04
N PHE A 493 12.07 -1.43 -9.76
CA PHE A 493 12.51 -2.33 -8.69
C PHE A 493 11.44 -2.44 -7.61
N ASN A 494 11.05 -3.68 -7.28
CA ASN A 494 10.11 -3.95 -6.20
C ASN A 494 10.83 -4.05 -4.85
N GLY A 495 10.67 -3.03 -4.01
CA GLY A 495 11.22 -3.00 -2.65
C GLY A 495 10.41 -3.81 -1.63
N ALA A 496 9.33 -4.50 -2.01
CA ALA A 496 8.56 -5.35 -1.11
C ALA A 496 9.33 -6.63 -0.75
N LEU A 497 9.19 -7.08 0.51
CA LEU A 497 9.81 -8.29 1.03
C LEU A 497 8.72 -9.14 1.69
N VAL A 498 8.57 -10.39 1.27
CA VAL A 498 7.46 -11.24 1.70
C VAL A 498 7.36 -11.45 3.22
N TYR A 499 8.50 -11.48 3.91
CA TYR A 499 8.61 -11.73 5.34
C TYR A 499 8.38 -10.46 6.20
N GLU A 500 8.29 -9.28 5.59
CA GLU A 500 8.36 -8.02 6.31
C GLU A 500 7.20 -7.78 7.27
N TRP A 501 6.01 -8.31 6.95
CA TRP A 501 4.82 -8.14 7.78
C TRP A 501 5.01 -8.67 9.20
N GLY A 502 5.58 -9.87 9.32
CA GLY A 502 5.89 -10.47 10.62
C GLY A 502 6.93 -9.68 11.40
N VAL A 503 7.94 -9.14 10.70
CA VAL A 503 9.01 -8.31 11.31
C VAL A 503 8.50 -6.93 11.72
N LEU A 504 7.62 -6.32 10.95
CA LEU A 504 7.06 -5.00 11.22
C LEU A 504 5.99 -5.03 12.32
N ARG A 505 5.22 -6.12 12.43
CA ARG A 505 4.14 -6.29 13.42
C ARG A 505 4.55 -5.90 14.86
N PRO A 506 5.57 -6.51 15.50
CA PRO A 506 5.91 -6.21 16.89
C PRO A 506 6.38 -4.75 17.09
N ARG A 507 6.78 -4.07 16.01
CA ARG A 507 7.25 -2.68 16.04
C ARG A 507 6.11 -1.69 15.83
N VAL A 508 5.14 -2.01 14.97
CA VAL A 508 4.05 -1.09 14.61
C VAL A 508 2.85 -1.18 15.55
N GLU A 509 2.51 -2.36 16.07
CA GLU A 509 1.38 -2.54 16.98
C GLU A 509 1.39 -1.61 18.21
N PRO A 510 2.49 -1.51 18.98
CA PRO A 510 2.52 -0.62 20.15
C PRO A 510 2.39 0.86 19.76
N LEU A 511 2.86 1.25 18.57
CA LEU A 511 2.76 2.63 18.08
C LEU A 511 1.32 2.98 17.67
N LEU A 512 0.64 2.09 16.96
CA LEU A 512 -0.76 2.29 16.54
C LEU A 512 -1.72 2.36 17.73
N ARG A 513 -1.48 1.56 18.78
CA ARG A 513 -2.29 1.58 20.01
C ARG A 513 -2.18 2.89 20.80
N GLN A 514 -1.17 3.71 20.54
CA GLN A 514 -0.97 5.00 21.21
C GLN A 514 -1.74 6.15 20.54
N VAL A 515 -2.34 5.93 19.36
CA VAL A 515 -3.09 6.96 18.63
C VAL A 515 -4.38 7.31 19.39
N ARG A 516 -4.55 8.58 19.76
CA ARG A 516 -5.67 9.05 20.59
C ARG A 516 -6.69 9.86 19.79
N HIS A 517 -6.26 10.56 18.75
CA HIS A 517 -7.14 11.40 17.96
C HIS A 517 -8.28 10.57 17.32
N PRO A 518 -9.56 10.86 17.58
CA PRO A 518 -10.68 9.99 17.21
C PRO A 518 -10.73 9.62 15.72
N ARG A 519 -10.46 10.58 14.83
CA ARG A 519 -10.45 10.30 13.37
C ARG A 519 -9.26 9.45 12.92
N LEU A 520 -8.10 9.61 13.56
CA LEU A 520 -6.88 8.88 13.18
C LEU A 520 -6.85 7.49 13.80
N ARG A 521 -7.52 7.33 14.94
CA ARG A 521 -7.71 6.06 15.62
C ARG A 521 -8.43 5.04 14.74
N LEU A 522 -9.39 5.45 13.90
CA LEU A 522 -10.05 4.55 12.95
C LEU A 522 -9.06 3.93 11.95
N GLU A 523 -8.17 4.75 11.39
CA GLU A 523 -7.14 4.25 10.48
C GLU A 523 -6.11 3.38 11.21
N ALA A 524 -5.79 3.71 12.47
CA ALA A 524 -4.92 2.89 13.30
C ALA A 524 -5.54 1.53 13.64
N GLU A 525 -6.82 1.50 14.02
CA GLU A 525 -7.58 0.27 14.30
C GLU A 525 -7.72 -0.59 13.04
N ARG A 526 -7.89 0.03 11.87
CA ARG A 526 -7.88 -0.67 10.58
C ARG A 526 -6.53 -1.32 10.28
N LEU A 527 -5.43 -0.60 10.45
CA LEU A 527 -4.07 -1.15 10.28
C LEU A 527 -3.80 -2.29 11.26
N LEU A 528 -4.22 -2.14 12.53
CA LEU A 528 -4.14 -3.22 13.52
C LEU A 528 -4.97 -4.44 13.10
N ALA A 529 -6.17 -4.24 12.55
CA ALA A 529 -7.03 -5.31 12.06
C ALA A 529 -6.43 -6.05 10.85
N GLU A 530 -5.55 -5.41 10.08
CA GLU A 530 -4.83 -6.01 8.95
C GLU A 530 -3.57 -6.74 9.41
N VAL A 531 -2.73 -6.09 10.22
CA VAL A 531 -1.45 -6.65 10.69
C VAL A 531 -1.64 -7.87 11.59
N ARG A 532 -2.80 -7.99 12.27
CA ARG A 532 -3.09 -9.13 13.17
C ARG A 532 -3.00 -10.50 12.48
N TRP A 533 -3.19 -10.55 11.15
CA TRP A 533 -3.20 -11.78 10.36
C TRP A 533 -1.79 -12.33 10.07
N PHE A 534 -0.73 -11.61 10.44
CA PHE A 534 0.65 -12.05 10.27
C PHE A 534 1.27 -12.42 11.61
N ALA A 535 1.88 -13.58 11.76
CA ALA A 535 2.57 -13.98 12.97
C ALA A 535 3.73 -13.00 13.29
N PRO A 536 3.86 -12.50 14.53
CA PRO A 536 4.96 -11.61 14.88
C PRO A 536 6.28 -12.37 14.80
N TYR A 537 7.31 -11.73 14.24
CA TYR A 537 8.63 -12.31 14.06
C TYR A 537 9.72 -11.29 14.49
N PRO A 538 10.73 -11.68 15.30
CA PRO A 538 11.77 -10.74 15.76
C PRO A 538 12.61 -10.14 14.62
N GLY A 539 13.00 -10.99 13.66
CA GLY A 539 13.78 -10.61 12.47
C GLY A 539 15.27 -10.42 12.74
N GLU A 540 15.89 -11.24 13.59
CA GLU A 540 17.32 -11.16 13.89
C GLU A 540 18.19 -11.52 12.68
N GLU A 541 17.70 -12.41 11.83
CA GLU A 541 18.35 -12.96 10.64
C GLU A 541 18.27 -12.03 9.43
N VAL A 542 17.52 -10.93 9.53
CA VAL A 542 17.41 -9.93 8.45
C VAL A 542 18.80 -9.36 8.15
N PRO A 543 19.34 -9.51 6.93
CA PRO A 543 20.70 -9.03 6.64
C PRO A 543 20.87 -7.54 6.89
N ALA A 544 22.06 -7.12 7.32
CA ALA A 544 22.37 -5.72 7.59
C ALA A 544 22.35 -4.82 6.33
N THR A 545 22.30 -5.43 5.15
CA THR A 545 22.17 -4.78 3.83
C THR A 545 20.74 -4.81 3.29
N SER A 546 19.79 -5.43 3.99
CA SER A 546 18.40 -5.50 3.56
C SER A 546 17.76 -4.11 3.46
N VAL A 547 16.87 -3.93 2.47
CA VAL A 547 16.02 -2.74 2.36
C VAL A 547 15.18 -2.53 3.62
N LEU A 548 14.79 -3.61 4.31
CA LEU A 548 13.99 -3.52 5.53
C LEU A 548 14.73 -2.79 6.67
N ARG A 549 16.07 -2.84 6.69
CA ARG A 549 16.90 -2.19 7.72
C ARG A 549 16.80 -0.67 7.70
N GLU A 550 16.33 -0.07 6.60
CA GLU A 550 15.96 1.35 6.54
C GLU A 550 14.85 1.71 7.52
N PHE A 551 13.95 0.76 7.79
CA PHE A 551 12.75 0.99 8.60
C PHE A 551 12.88 0.43 10.02
N VAL A 552 13.55 -0.71 10.18
CA VAL A 552 13.63 -1.41 11.48
C VAL A 552 14.96 -1.23 12.21
N GLY A 553 15.96 -0.57 11.58
CA GLY A 553 17.29 -0.36 12.14
C GLY A 553 18.20 -1.59 12.05
N GLY A 554 19.46 -1.43 12.48
CA GLY A 554 20.50 -2.48 12.41
C GLY A 554 21.14 -2.64 11.02
N GLY A 555 21.00 -1.63 10.16
CA GLY A 555 21.62 -1.62 8.83
C GLY A 555 23.02 -1.02 8.84
N ILE A 556 23.89 -1.48 7.93
CA ILE A 556 25.24 -0.93 7.73
C ILE A 556 25.32 0.09 6.58
N LEU A 557 24.26 0.22 5.79
CA LEU A 557 24.27 1.03 4.57
C LEU A 557 23.92 2.51 4.80
N ALA A 558 23.29 2.86 5.93
CA ALA A 558 22.85 4.23 6.19
C ALA A 558 24.01 5.25 6.23
N ALA A 559 25.13 4.88 6.88
CA ALA A 559 26.34 5.70 6.94
C ALA A 559 27.34 5.38 5.82
N TYR A 560 27.06 4.37 4.99
CA TYR A 560 27.98 3.94 3.94
C TYR A 560 27.92 4.91 2.75
N TYR A 561 29.08 5.37 2.33
CA TYR A 561 29.29 6.03 1.05
C TYR A 561 30.45 5.32 0.36
N PRO A 562 30.31 4.94 -0.93
CA PRO A 562 31.45 4.55 -1.73
C PRO A 562 32.55 5.61 -1.58
N SER A 563 33.73 5.21 -1.10
CA SER A 563 34.83 6.18 -1.04
C SER A 563 35.13 6.64 -2.47
N PRO A 564 35.34 7.95 -2.71
CA PRO A 564 36.09 8.35 -3.89
C PRO A 564 37.37 7.52 -3.88
N PHE A 565 37.68 6.80 -4.95
CA PHE A 565 38.90 6.00 -5.04
C PHE A 565 40.13 6.93 -5.09
N GLU A 566 40.44 7.62 -3.98
CA GLU A 566 41.71 8.29 -3.74
C GLU A 566 42.65 7.37 -2.94
N ARG A 567 42.15 6.27 -2.36
CA ARG A 567 42.98 5.24 -1.70
C ARG A 567 43.45 4.15 -2.67
N ALA A 568 44.03 4.58 -3.79
CA ALA A 568 44.90 3.74 -4.60
C ALA A 568 45.99 4.58 -5.29
N THR A 569 46.45 5.67 -4.66
CA THR A 569 47.81 6.17 -4.88
C THR A 569 48.80 5.32 -4.07
N TRP A 570 48.75 3.99 -4.20
CA TRP A 570 50.00 3.25 -4.09
C TRP A 570 50.68 3.44 -5.44
N ARG A 571 51.52 4.47 -5.51
CA ARG A 571 52.52 4.57 -6.56
C ARG A 571 53.21 3.20 -6.66
N ARG A 572 53.01 2.49 -7.76
CA ARG A 572 54.09 1.65 -8.31
C ARG A 572 55.07 2.61 -8.97
N GLU A 573 55.85 3.29 -8.14
CA GLU A 573 57.19 3.72 -8.53
C GLU A 573 58.14 2.61 -8.06
N ALA A 574 58.28 1.59 -8.92
CA ALA A 574 59.44 0.72 -9.08
C ALA A 574 59.18 -0.18 -10.30
#